data_AF-A0A800B062-F1
#
_entry.id   AF-A0A800B062-F1
#
_cell.length_a   1.000
_cell.length_b   1.000
_cell.length_c   1.000
_cell.angle_alpha   90.00
_cell.angle_beta   90.00
_cell.angle_gamma   90.00
#
_symmetry.space_group_name_H-M   'P 1'
#
loop_
_entity.id
_entity.type
_entity.pdbx_description
1 polymer ?
#
loop_
_entity_poly.entity_id
_entity_poly.type
_entity_poly.pdbx_seq_one_letter_code
_entity_poly.pdbx_strand_id
1 'polypeptide(L)'
;KIFTGITGTAGGFYGPQGRILRLAIQDNDLNNKIDSFKFNDVRVTNLEMETSAIYGLAKLLGHKAVSMNCIIANRANGTFSKDPYKAVEELIEYTLNKLID
;
A
#
# COMPACT_ATOMS: atom_id res chain seq x y z
N LYS A 1 -6.41 8.51 -10.77
CA LYS A 1 -6.70 9.38 -9.60
C LYS A 1 -5.65 9.11 -8.53
N ILE A 2 -5.21 10.13 -7.79
CA ILE A 2 -4.20 9.98 -6.73
C ILE A 2 -4.90 10.02 -5.36
N PHE A 3 -4.51 9.12 -4.47
CA PHE A 3 -4.94 9.08 -3.07
C PHE A 3 -3.70 9.17 -2.19
N THR A 4 -3.71 10.07 -1.22
CA THR A 4 -2.62 10.25 -0.25
C THR A 4 -3.07 9.71 1.10
N GLY A 5 -2.24 8.89 1.74
CA GLY A 5 -2.58 8.24 2.98
C GLY A 5 -1.43 7.44 3.59
N ILE A 6 -1.76 6.61 4.58
CA ILE A 6 -0.84 5.67 5.20
C ILE A 6 -0.79 4.41 4.34
N THR A 7 0.42 3.92 4.08
CA THR A 7 0.63 2.57 3.52
C THR A 7 0.85 1.59 4.67
N GLY A 8 0.05 0.53 4.73
CA GLY A 8 0.27 -0.58 5.66
C GLY A 8 1.25 -1.60 5.08
N THR A 9 2.47 -1.64 5.62
CA THR A 9 3.52 -2.56 5.16
C THR A 9 3.47 -3.87 5.96
N ALA A 10 3.34 -5.00 5.27
CA ALA A 10 3.24 -6.33 5.87
C ALA A 10 4.47 -7.19 5.56
N GLY A 11 4.90 -8.03 6.51
CA GLY A 11 6.02 -8.97 6.32
C GLY A 11 5.71 -10.19 5.42
N GLY A 12 4.60 -10.16 4.67
CA GLY A 12 4.19 -11.25 3.78
C GLY A 12 2.83 -11.01 3.12
N PHE A 13 2.53 -11.78 2.08
CA PHE A 13 1.37 -11.54 1.21
C PHE A 13 0.04 -12.15 1.71
N TYR A 14 0.08 -13.27 2.44
CA TYR A 14 -1.12 -14.00 2.89
C TYR A 14 -1.54 -13.60 4.30
N GLY A 15 -1.22 -14.43 5.29
CA GLY A 15 -1.61 -14.22 6.69
C GLY A 15 -1.28 -12.82 7.24
N PRO A 16 -0.09 -12.26 6.96
CA PRO A 16 0.26 -10.91 7.40
C PRO A 16 -0.62 -9.78 6.82
N GLN A 17 -1.36 -10.04 5.75
CA GLN A 17 -2.36 -9.11 5.18
C GLN A 17 -3.80 -9.61 5.40
N GLY A 18 -4.01 -10.46 6.41
CA GLY A 18 -5.33 -10.96 6.80
C GLY A 18 -5.96 -11.96 5.82
N ARG A 19 -5.15 -12.63 4.98
CA ARG A 19 -5.67 -13.65 4.05
C ARG A 19 -5.50 -15.05 4.63
N ILE A 20 -6.57 -15.83 4.57
CA ILE A 20 -6.61 -17.23 5.00
C ILE A 20 -6.69 -18.12 3.76
N LEU A 21 -5.67 -18.96 3.55
CA LEU A 21 -5.68 -20.00 2.50
C LEU A 21 -5.84 -21.41 3.08
N ARG A 22 -5.17 -21.70 4.21
CA ARG A 22 -5.22 -23.00 4.90
C ARG A 22 -5.23 -22.82 6.42
N LEU A 23 -4.10 -22.36 6.97
CA LEU A 23 -3.99 -22.06 8.40
C LEU A 23 -4.72 -20.75 8.72
N ALA A 24 -5.42 -20.74 9.85
CA ALA A 24 -6.06 -19.54 10.37
C ALA A 24 -5.01 -18.48 10.74
N ILE A 25 -5.41 -17.21 10.66
CA ILE A 25 -4.63 -16.08 11.18
C ILE A 25 -4.99 -15.85 12.64
N GLN A 26 -4.07 -15.23 13.39
CA GLN A 26 -4.28 -14.94 14.80
C GLN A 26 -5.47 -13.98 15.04
N ASP A 27 -5.66 -13.01 14.15
CA ASP A 27 -6.66 -11.95 14.29
C ASP A 27 -7.50 -11.83 13.02
N ASN A 28 -8.72 -12.37 13.06
CA ASN A 28 -9.65 -12.33 11.94
C ASN A 28 -10.17 -10.92 11.64
N ASP A 29 -10.06 -10.00 12.59
CA ASP A 29 -10.52 -8.61 12.45
C ASP A 29 -9.41 -7.66 12.02
N LEU A 30 -8.20 -8.16 11.73
CA LEU A 30 -7.03 -7.34 11.39
C LEU A 30 -7.34 -6.31 10.30
N ASN A 31 -7.96 -6.73 9.20
CA ASN A 31 -8.27 -5.83 8.09
C ASN A 31 -9.33 -4.77 8.46
N ASN A 32 -10.34 -5.13 9.27
CA ASN A 32 -11.34 -4.19 9.76
C ASN A 32 -10.72 -3.14 10.70
N LYS A 33 -9.77 -3.56 11.54
CA LYS A 33 -9.00 -2.66 12.42
C LYS A 33 -8.13 -1.70 11.61
N ILE A 34 -7.47 -2.19 10.56
CA ILE A 34 -6.66 -1.36 9.65
C ILE A 34 -7.54 -0.35 8.88
N ASP A 35 -8.68 -0.79 8.34
CA ASP A 35 -9.60 0.06 7.56
C ASP A 35 -10.23 1.18 8.42
N SER A 36 -10.59 0.84 9.67
CA SER A 36 -11.14 1.80 10.62
C SER A 36 -10.08 2.72 11.24
N PHE A 37 -8.80 2.34 11.20
CA PHE A 37 -7.71 3.12 11.78
C PHE A 37 -7.59 4.49 11.09
N LYS A 38 -7.48 5.52 11.93
CA LYS A 38 -7.27 6.90 11.51
C LYS A 38 -6.30 7.56 12.48
N PHE A 39 -5.25 8.17 11.96
CA PHE A 39 -4.36 9.03 12.74
C PHE A 39 -4.52 10.46 12.23
N ASN A 40 -5.01 11.35 13.08
CA ASN A 40 -5.47 12.68 12.69
C ASN A 40 -6.54 12.58 11.57
N ASP A 41 -6.26 13.16 10.40
CA ASP A 41 -7.10 13.09 9.20
C ASP A 41 -6.63 12.08 8.15
N VAL A 42 -5.62 11.27 8.49
CA VAL A 42 -5.01 10.30 7.56
C VAL A 42 -5.49 8.88 7.86
N ARG A 43 -5.85 8.15 6.80
CA ARG A 43 -6.28 6.75 6.83
C ARG A 43 -5.29 5.85 6.11
N VAL A 44 -5.36 4.55 6.38
CA VAL A 44 -4.66 3.55 5.57
C VAL A 44 -5.34 3.43 4.21
N THR A 45 -4.59 3.60 3.13
CA THR A 45 -5.13 3.61 1.76
C THR A 45 -4.76 2.37 0.95
N ASN A 46 -3.71 1.66 1.35
CA ASN A 46 -3.20 0.49 0.64
C ASN A 46 -2.37 -0.40 1.58
N LEU A 47 -2.16 -1.64 1.14
CA LEU A 47 -1.28 -2.63 1.77
C LEU A 47 -0.23 -3.11 0.77
N GLU A 48 1.03 -3.18 1.20
CA GLU A 48 2.18 -3.68 0.44
C GLU A 48 3.25 -4.24 1.40
N MET A 49 4.52 -4.37 1.00
CA MET A 49 5.51 -5.15 1.75
C MET A 49 6.88 -4.45 1.95
N GLU A 50 7.11 -3.27 1.39
CA GLU A 50 8.44 -2.65 1.32
C GLU A 50 8.54 -1.26 1.98
N THR A 51 7.48 -0.46 1.90
CA THR A 51 7.50 0.99 2.12
C THR A 51 7.99 1.37 3.52
N SER A 52 7.53 0.69 4.57
CA SER A 52 7.94 1.03 5.95
C SER A 52 9.44 0.87 6.19
N ALA A 53 10.04 -0.19 5.63
CA ALA A 53 11.47 -0.44 5.75
C ALA A 53 12.27 0.59 4.96
N ILE A 54 11.85 0.89 3.72
CA ILE A 54 12.46 1.91 2.87
C ILE A 54 12.44 3.27 3.58
N TYR A 55 11.30 3.69 4.11
CA TYR A 55 11.17 4.98 4.78
C TYR A 55 11.98 5.04 6.08
N GLY A 56 12.00 3.97 6.86
CA GLY A 56 12.83 3.87 8.06
C GLY A 56 14.31 4.05 7.75
N LEU A 57 14.82 3.31 6.76
CA LEU A 57 16.21 3.41 6.32
C LEU A 57 16.53 4.77 5.70
N ALA A 58 15.66 5.30 4.83
CA ALA A 58 15.84 6.62 4.24
C ALA A 58 15.96 7.70 5.32
N LYS A 59 15.10 7.66 6.36
CA LYS A 59 15.16 8.60 7.47
C LYS A 59 16.47 8.50 8.25
N LEU A 60 16.94 7.28 8.53
CA LEU A 60 18.20 7.05 9.24
C LEU A 60 19.42 7.53 8.43
N LEU A 61 19.37 7.39 7.11
CA LEU A 61 20.44 7.77 6.19
C LEU A 61 20.37 9.25 5.74
N GLY A 62 19.38 10.02 6.19
CA GLY A 62 19.21 11.42 5.80
C GLY A 62 18.63 11.64 4.39
N HIS A 63 18.04 10.62 3.78
CA HIS A 63 17.41 10.70 2.47
C HIS A 63 15.94 11.14 2.57
N LYS A 64 15.49 11.86 1.54
CA LYS A 64 14.07 12.06 1.27
C LYS A 64 13.57 10.87 0.45
N ALA A 65 12.49 10.25 0.87
CA ALA A 65 11.88 9.12 0.17
C ALA A 65 10.36 9.32 0.08
N VAL A 66 9.79 8.82 -1.01
CA VAL A 66 8.35 8.73 -1.24
C VAL A 66 8.09 7.43 -2.01
N SER A 67 6.93 6.82 -1.79
CA SER A 67 6.48 5.62 -2.48
C SER A 67 5.21 5.93 -3.27
N MET A 68 5.17 5.42 -4.49
CA MET A 68 4.06 5.55 -5.41
C MET A 68 3.54 4.13 -5.69
N ASN A 69 2.26 3.87 -5.35
CA ASN A 69 1.69 2.53 -5.44
C ASN A 69 0.53 2.51 -6.44
N CYS A 70 0.52 1.51 -7.33
CA CYS A 70 -0.58 1.28 -8.25
C CYS A 70 -1.59 0.31 -7.62
N ILE A 71 -2.86 0.74 -7.50
CA ILE A 71 -3.93 -0.11 -6.97
C ILE A 71 -4.46 -1.00 -8.09
N ILE A 72 -4.01 -2.26 -8.11
CA ILE A 72 -4.45 -3.26 -9.09
C ILE A 72 -5.66 -4.08 -8.63
N ALA A 73 -5.92 -4.11 -7.31
CA ALA A 73 -7.03 -4.83 -6.70
C ALA A 73 -7.61 -4.04 -5.53
N ASN A 74 -8.92 -3.80 -5.55
CA ASN A 74 -9.67 -3.22 -4.45
C ASN A 74 -10.39 -4.35 -3.71
N ARG A 75 -9.84 -4.73 -2.56
CA ARG A 75 -10.35 -5.86 -1.76
C ARG A 75 -11.68 -5.56 -1.11
N ALA A 76 -11.89 -4.34 -0.62
CA ALA A 76 -13.13 -3.94 0.04
C ALA A 76 -14.33 -4.07 -0.90
N ASN A 77 -14.13 -3.74 -2.19
CA ASN A 77 -15.17 -3.81 -3.20
C ASN A 77 -15.13 -5.09 -4.05
N GLY A 78 -14.15 -5.98 -3.84
CA GLY A 78 -13.97 -7.18 -4.65
C GLY A 78 -13.68 -6.93 -6.13
N THR A 79 -13.14 -5.76 -6.48
CA THR A 79 -12.89 -5.37 -7.87
C THR A 79 -11.41 -5.40 -8.23
N PHE A 80 -11.12 -5.68 -9.49
CA PHE A 80 -9.77 -5.73 -10.05
C PHE A 80 -9.66 -4.75 -11.20
N SER A 81 -8.45 -4.22 -11.41
CA SER A 81 -8.19 -3.44 -12.62
C SER A 81 -8.40 -4.32 -13.84
N LYS A 82 -9.14 -3.81 -14.83
CA LYS A 82 -9.32 -4.48 -16.14
C LYS A 82 -8.02 -4.53 -16.92
N ASP A 83 -7.17 -3.52 -16.72
CA ASP A 83 -5.86 -3.39 -17.35
C ASP A 83 -4.85 -2.89 -16.30
N PRO A 84 -4.26 -3.80 -15.50
CA PRO A 84 -3.29 -3.42 -14.48
C PRO A 84 -1.99 -2.91 -15.09
N TYR A 85 -1.62 -3.33 -16.30
CA TYR A 85 -0.38 -2.92 -16.97
C TYR A 85 -0.44 -1.45 -17.35
N LYS A 86 -1.55 -1.03 -17.97
CA LYS A 86 -1.76 0.39 -18.30
C LYS A 86 -1.72 1.29 -17.06
N ALA A 87 -2.35 0.86 -15.96
CA ALA A 87 -2.34 1.64 -14.71
C ALA A 87 -0.92 1.78 -14.11
N VAL A 88 -0.08 0.76 -14.25
CA VAL A 88 1.33 0.81 -13.83
C VAL A 88 2.14 1.72 -14.75
N GLU A 89 1.93 1.65 -16.07
CA GLU A 89 2.59 2.53 -17.05
C GLU A 89 2.28 4.01 -16.78
N GLU A 90 1.01 4.36 -16.56
CA GLU A 90 0.59 5.71 -16.16
C GLU A 90 1.25 6.16 -14.85
N LEU A 91 1.46 5.25 -13.89
CA LEU A 91 2.15 5.56 -12.63
C LEU A 91 3.65 5.80 -12.83
N ILE A 92 4.30 5.04 -13.72
CA ILE A 92 5.71 5.21 -14.06
C ILE A 92 5.91 6.59 -14.68
N GLU A 93 5.12 6.94 -15.70
CA GLU A 93 5.18 8.26 -16.34
C GLU A 93 4.95 9.39 -15.33
N TYR A 94 3.92 9.27 -14.49
CA TYR A 94 3.65 10.25 -13.43
C TYR A 94 4.84 10.42 -12.48
N THR A 95 5.46 9.32 -12.07
CA THR A 95 6.60 9.33 -11.14
C THR A 95 7.83 9.97 -11.77
N LEU A 96 8.15 9.63 -13.03
CA LEU A 96 9.28 10.21 -13.76
C LEU A 96 9.12 11.73 -13.94
N ASN A 97 7.92 12.18 -14.30
CA ASN A 97 7.62 13.61 -14.43
C ASN A 97 7.82 14.35 -13.09
N LYS A 98 7.46 13.73 -11.96
CA LYS A 98 7.65 14.32 -10.62
C LYS A 98 9.11 14.40 -10.16
N LEU A 99 10.02 13.67 -10.79
CA LEU A 99 11.46 13.71 -10.45
C LEU A 99 12.21 14.84 -11.15
N ILE A 100 11.68 15.31 -12.28
CA ILE A 100 12.28 16.40 -13.08
C ILE A 100 11.63 17.77 -12.81
N ASP A 101 10.45 17.79 -12.18
CA ASP A 101 9.80 18.98 -11.61
C ASP A 101 10.62 19.56 -10.45
#